data_AF-A0A518HAF4-F1
#
_entry.id   AF-A0A518HAF4-F1
#
_cell.length_a   1.000
_cell.length_b   1.000
_cell.length_c   1.000
_cell.angle_alpha   90.00
_cell.angle_beta   90.00
_cell.angle_gamma   90.00
#
_symmetry.space_group_name_H-M   'P 1'
#
loop_
_entity.id
_entity.type
_entity.pdbx_description
1 polymer ?
#
loop_
_entity_poly.entity_id
_entity_poly.type
_entity_poly.pdbx_seq_one_letter_code
_entity_poly.pdbx_strand_id
1 'polypeptide(L)'
;MGAIRMTLAPIGLAMTVQLVGAAAPVSGDEETPEALRALLSERGLTFVGREFLLDEGDAVRAYREAEEEVASFLGAHAEHAAILGDEAAIDQANSRIGELQRANADLKANAQSLERKYGTTPIRRWNAADRNAYKTLQNQFKANRTTIDRLVGEIKQARSRLPKPQDRKRIEEEFTRQRSSCRMSVERLSGLMEPLALRYRDLEADREVKDAVIRLNALGEGPYRLGPSKGFTVAFSRLQEARQALGLSEPEPEPEAEPPGRLRRGRGRG
;
A
#
# COMPACT_ATOMS: atom_id res chain seq x y z
N MET A 1 -34.38 -4.42 19.83
CA MET A 1 -32.97 -4.16 20.14
C MET A 1 -32.55 -5.13 21.25
N GLY A 2 -31.90 -6.23 20.90
CA GLY A 2 -31.46 -7.25 21.85
C GLY A 2 -29.93 -7.28 21.87
N ALA A 3 -29.34 -6.89 22.99
CA ALA A 3 -27.89 -7.01 23.21
C ALA A 3 -27.60 -8.45 23.65
N ILE A 4 -26.93 -9.22 22.79
CA ILE A 4 -26.36 -10.51 23.18
C ILE A 4 -25.04 -10.21 23.89
N ARG A 5 -25.04 -10.34 25.22
CA ARG A 5 -23.82 -10.49 26.02
C ARG A 5 -23.31 -11.92 25.81
N MET A 6 -22.16 -12.06 25.17
CA MET A 6 -21.35 -13.28 25.22
C MET A 6 -20.17 -13.04 26.15
N THR A 7 -20.30 -13.53 27.38
CA THR A 7 -19.19 -13.88 28.26
C THR A 7 -18.66 -15.25 27.86
N LEU A 8 -17.40 -15.32 27.44
CA LEU A 8 -16.62 -16.55 27.42
C LEU A 8 -15.34 -16.32 28.22
N ALA A 9 -15.14 -17.19 29.20
CA ALA A 9 -14.07 -17.18 30.19
C ALA A 9 -12.69 -17.49 29.59
N PRO A 10 -11.60 -17.10 30.27
CA PRO A 10 -10.22 -17.33 29.83
C PRO A 10 -9.82 -18.81 30.00
N ILE A 11 -9.34 -19.43 28.94
CA ILE A 11 -8.60 -20.69 29.03
C ILE A 11 -7.14 -20.33 29.28
N GLY A 12 -6.71 -20.58 30.52
CA GLY A 12 -5.31 -20.53 30.90
C GLY A 12 -4.51 -21.62 30.20
N LEU A 13 -3.37 -21.23 29.64
CA LEU A 13 -2.23 -22.12 29.48
C LEU A 13 -1.07 -21.47 30.23
N ALA A 14 -0.87 -21.92 31.46
CA ALA A 14 0.33 -21.64 32.24
C ALA A 14 1.50 -22.37 31.57
N MET A 15 2.32 -21.64 30.81
CA MET A 15 3.67 -22.10 30.52
C MET A 15 4.56 -21.68 31.68
N THR A 16 4.64 -22.56 32.67
CA THR A 16 5.71 -22.61 33.67
C THR A 16 7.04 -22.80 32.95
N VAL A 17 7.78 -21.73 32.72
CA VAL A 17 9.21 -21.85 32.39
C VAL A 17 9.91 -22.18 33.71
N GLN A 18 10.26 -23.46 33.85
CA GLN A 18 11.10 -23.97 34.92
C GLN A 18 12.46 -23.27 34.91
N LEU A 19 12.73 -22.47 35.94
CA LEU A 19 14.08 -22.20 36.42
C LEU A 19 14.69 -23.53 36.86
N VAL A 20 15.68 -24.04 36.12
CA VAL A 20 16.53 -25.14 36.59
C VAL A 20 17.99 -24.74 36.40
N GLY A 21 18.69 -24.70 37.52
CA GLY A 21 20.08 -25.16 37.60
C GLY A 21 21.14 -24.11 37.29
N ALA A 22 21.63 -23.48 38.36
CA ALA A 22 22.96 -22.88 38.39
C ALA A 22 24.02 -23.91 37.95
N ALA A 23 24.84 -23.52 36.98
CA ALA A 23 26.15 -24.08 36.71
C ALA A 23 27.17 -22.92 36.68
N ALA A 24 28.32 -23.17 37.30
CA ALA A 24 29.40 -22.30 37.76
C ALA A 24 29.79 -21.06 36.91
N PRO A 25 30.36 -20.02 37.56
CA PRO A 25 30.82 -18.81 36.90
C PRO A 25 32.07 -19.14 36.06
N VAL A 26 32.00 -18.89 34.76
CA VAL A 26 33.20 -18.79 33.93
C VAL A 26 33.63 -17.34 33.99
N SER A 27 34.66 -17.09 34.79
CA SER A 27 35.41 -15.84 34.84
C SER A 27 35.97 -15.49 33.45
N GLY A 28 35.67 -14.29 32.97
CA GLY A 28 36.25 -13.68 31.78
C GLY A 28 35.44 -12.43 31.41
N ASP A 29 35.76 -11.32 32.07
CA ASP A 29 35.17 -9.98 31.97
C ASP A 29 33.68 -9.87 32.34
N GLU A 30 33.41 -9.31 33.53
CA GLU A 30 32.11 -8.68 33.79
C GLU A 30 31.94 -7.55 32.78
N GLU A 31 31.24 -7.82 31.67
CA GLU A 31 30.84 -6.79 30.72
C GLU A 31 30.00 -5.75 31.47
N THR A 32 30.64 -4.65 31.85
CA THR A 32 29.97 -3.52 32.49
C THR A 32 28.96 -2.91 31.51
N PRO A 33 27.90 -2.25 32.00
CA PRO A 33 27.01 -1.47 31.14
C PRO A 33 27.76 -0.49 30.23
N GLU A 34 28.91 0.02 30.69
CA GLU A 34 29.81 0.89 29.93
C GLU A 34 30.48 0.17 28.76
N ALA A 35 30.96 -1.07 28.95
CA ALA A 35 31.54 -1.89 27.89
C ALA A 35 30.49 -2.24 26.81
N LEU A 36 29.27 -2.59 27.22
CA LEU A 36 28.16 -2.84 26.30
C LEU A 36 27.75 -1.59 25.51
N ARG A 37 27.73 -0.42 26.16
CA ARG A 37 27.49 0.86 25.47
C ARG A 37 28.62 1.22 24.52
N ALA A 38 29.88 0.98 24.89
CA ALA A 38 31.03 1.22 24.03
C ALA A 38 30.95 0.36 22.76
N LEU A 39 30.60 -0.94 22.89
CA LEU A 39 30.36 -1.83 21.75
C LEU A 39 29.28 -1.27 20.80
N LEU A 40 28.15 -0.81 21.35
CA LEU A 40 27.08 -0.20 20.53
C LEU A 40 27.55 1.10 19.85
N SER A 41 28.35 1.91 20.53
CA SER A 41 28.94 3.12 19.96
C SER A 41 29.97 2.83 18.87
N GLU A 42 30.76 1.76 18.97
CA GLU A 42 31.65 1.30 17.90
C GLU A 42 30.88 0.90 16.63
N ARG A 43 29.63 0.43 16.78
CA ARG A 43 28.72 0.18 15.63
C ARG A 43 28.07 1.45 15.08
N GLY A 44 28.40 2.62 15.65
CA GLY A 44 27.91 3.94 15.23
C GLY A 44 26.60 4.36 15.90
N LEU A 45 26.21 3.71 17.00
CA LEU A 45 24.99 4.05 17.74
C LEU A 45 25.29 5.07 18.84
N THR A 46 24.44 6.09 18.91
CA THR A 46 24.42 7.08 19.98
C THR A 46 23.30 6.75 20.95
N PHE A 47 23.58 6.92 22.24
CA PHE A 47 22.60 6.68 23.29
C PHE A 47 21.83 7.98 23.59
N VAL A 48 20.52 7.97 23.32
CA VAL A 48 19.63 9.11 23.55
C VAL A 48 18.45 8.66 24.40
N GLY A 49 18.46 9.00 25.69
CA GLY A 49 17.39 8.67 26.63
C GLY A 49 17.30 7.18 26.93
N ARG A 50 16.53 6.42 26.13
CA ARG A 50 16.39 4.95 26.21
C ARG A 50 16.55 4.27 24.85
N GLU A 51 17.03 5.01 23.86
CA GLU A 51 17.13 4.56 22.47
C GLU A 51 18.59 4.61 22.02
N PHE A 52 18.99 3.59 21.25
CA PHE A 52 20.25 3.57 20.53
C PHE A 52 19.97 3.91 19.06
N LEU A 53 20.46 5.06 18.62
CA LEU A 53 20.14 5.68 17.33
C LEU A 53 21.40 5.84 16.49
N LEU A 54 21.30 5.63 15.17
CA LEU A 54 22.28 6.12 14.21
C LEU A 54 22.25 7.66 14.16
N ASP A 55 23.27 8.26 13.54
CA ASP A 55 23.26 9.70 13.27
C ASP A 55 22.23 10.04 12.18
N GLU A 56 21.02 10.37 12.62
CA GLU A 56 19.90 10.75 11.78
C GLU A 56 19.81 12.28 11.56
N GLY A 57 20.70 13.07 12.16
CA GLY A 57 20.54 14.51 12.28
C GLY A 57 20.38 15.22 10.94
N ASP A 58 21.25 14.87 9.99
CA ASP A 58 21.22 15.44 8.64
C ASP A 58 20.00 14.99 7.83
N ALA A 59 19.59 13.72 7.97
CA ALA A 59 18.43 13.16 7.30
C ALA A 59 17.12 13.81 7.78
N VAL A 60 16.94 13.93 9.09
CA VAL A 60 15.76 14.58 9.68
C VAL A 60 15.73 16.08 9.38
N ARG A 61 16.88 16.77 9.39
CA ARG A 61 16.96 18.19 9.01
C ARG A 61 16.62 18.39 7.54
N ALA A 62 17.20 17.59 6.64
CA ALA A 62 16.89 17.65 5.21
C ALA A 62 15.40 17.39 4.95
N TYR A 63 14.78 16.44 5.67
CA TYR A 63 13.35 16.20 5.56
C TYR A 63 12.53 17.42 6.00
N ARG A 64 12.87 18.06 7.12
CA ARG A 64 12.17 19.29 7.56
C ARG A 64 12.26 20.43 6.54
N GLU A 65 13.40 20.56 5.86
CA GLU A 65 13.56 21.54 4.78
C GLU A 65 12.67 21.22 3.57
N ALA A 66 12.46 19.93 3.28
CA ALA A 66 11.69 19.45 2.14
C ALA A 66 10.21 19.12 2.47
N GLU A 67 9.79 19.22 3.73
CA GLU A 67 8.49 18.76 4.22
C GLU A 67 7.34 19.49 3.52
N GLU A 68 7.46 20.80 3.35
CA GLU A 68 6.44 21.62 2.68
C GLU A 68 6.27 21.22 1.22
N GLU A 69 7.37 20.90 0.52
CA GLU A 69 7.33 20.47 -0.87
C GLU A 69 6.70 19.08 -1.02
N VAL A 70 7.06 18.14 -0.15
CA VAL A 70 6.48 16.78 -0.14
C VAL A 70 5.00 16.84 0.20
N ALA A 71 4.61 17.61 1.22
CA ALA A 71 3.22 17.77 1.61
C ALA A 71 2.37 18.44 0.51
N SER A 72 2.92 19.49 -0.12
CA SER A 72 2.26 20.16 -1.24
C SER A 72 2.01 19.18 -2.39
N PHE A 73 3.04 18.44 -2.82
CA PHE A 73 2.92 17.46 -3.88
C PHE A 73 1.90 16.36 -3.58
N LEU A 74 1.91 15.80 -2.37
CA LEU A 74 0.93 14.78 -1.98
C LEU A 74 -0.51 15.34 -2.04
N GLY A 75 -0.69 16.61 -1.66
CA GLY A 75 -1.96 17.33 -1.81
C GLY A 75 -2.40 17.45 -3.28
N ALA A 76 -1.55 18.00 -4.15
CA ALA A 76 -1.88 18.14 -5.57
C ALA A 76 -2.05 16.79 -6.28
N HIS A 77 -1.27 15.78 -5.91
CA HIS A 77 -1.46 14.43 -6.42
C HIS A 77 -2.84 13.90 -6.02
N ALA A 78 -3.26 14.02 -4.76
CA ALA A 78 -4.56 13.53 -4.34
C ALA A 78 -5.71 14.21 -5.10
N GLU A 79 -5.63 15.53 -5.29
CA GLU A 79 -6.60 16.28 -6.08
C GLU A 79 -6.62 15.83 -7.54
N HIS A 80 -5.46 15.71 -8.18
CA HIS A 80 -5.34 15.26 -9.56
C HIS A 80 -5.85 13.81 -9.74
N ALA A 81 -5.53 12.91 -8.81
CA ALA A 81 -6.00 11.54 -8.81
C ALA A 81 -7.52 11.43 -8.64
N ALA A 82 -8.13 12.30 -7.82
CA ALA A 82 -9.59 12.33 -7.67
C ALA A 82 -10.28 12.70 -8.99
N ILE A 83 -9.74 13.67 -9.73
CA ILE A 83 -10.24 14.06 -11.06
C ILE A 83 -10.17 12.85 -12.01
N LEU A 84 -8.99 12.23 -12.13
CA LEU A 84 -8.81 11.07 -13.01
C LEU A 84 -9.72 9.90 -12.61
N GLY A 85 -9.94 9.68 -11.32
CA GLY A 85 -10.85 8.65 -10.81
C GLY A 85 -12.31 8.89 -11.21
N ASP A 86 -12.80 10.12 -11.09
CA ASP A 86 -14.16 10.48 -11.53
C ASP A 86 -14.32 10.39 -13.05
N GLU A 87 -13.29 10.75 -13.82
CA GLU A 87 -13.31 10.60 -15.28
C GLU A 87 -13.33 9.13 -15.72
N ALA A 88 -12.46 8.30 -15.12
CA ALA A 88 -12.43 6.88 -15.39
C ALA A 88 -13.79 6.21 -15.07
N ALA A 89 -14.44 6.62 -13.96
CA ALA A 89 -15.76 6.15 -13.61
C ALA A 89 -16.83 6.56 -14.65
N ILE A 90 -16.77 7.79 -15.16
CA ILE A 90 -17.66 8.26 -16.23
C ILE A 90 -17.46 7.45 -17.51
N ASP A 91 -16.21 7.23 -17.92
CA ASP A 91 -15.88 6.50 -19.14
C ASP A 91 -16.31 5.04 -19.05
N GLN A 92 -16.08 4.38 -17.91
CA GLN A 92 -16.54 3.02 -17.65
C GLN A 92 -18.08 2.94 -17.72
N ALA A 93 -18.79 3.87 -17.08
CA ALA A 93 -20.25 3.93 -17.11
C ALA A 93 -20.77 4.16 -18.53
N ASN A 94 -20.16 5.07 -19.31
CA ASN A 94 -20.52 5.32 -20.71
C ASN A 94 -20.32 4.09 -21.59
N SER A 95 -19.17 3.41 -21.45
CA SER A 95 -18.90 2.17 -22.17
C SER A 95 -19.98 1.12 -21.89
N ARG A 96 -20.32 0.93 -20.61
CA ARG A 96 -21.35 -0.01 -20.19
C ARG A 96 -22.75 0.36 -20.70
N ILE A 97 -23.10 1.65 -20.71
CA ILE A 97 -24.34 2.13 -21.33
C ILE A 97 -24.36 1.77 -22.82
N GLY A 98 -23.27 2.00 -23.55
CA GLY A 98 -23.16 1.66 -24.97
C GLY A 98 -23.37 0.16 -25.23
N GLU A 99 -22.80 -0.71 -24.41
CA GLU A 99 -23.02 -2.16 -24.46
C GLU A 99 -24.50 -2.52 -24.23
N LEU A 100 -25.12 -1.97 -23.19
CA LEU A 100 -26.51 -2.23 -22.86
C LEU A 100 -27.47 -1.70 -23.93
N GLN A 101 -27.14 -0.58 -24.57
CA GLN A 101 -27.91 -0.03 -25.68
C GLN A 101 -27.85 -0.93 -26.92
N ARG A 102 -26.68 -1.48 -27.27
CA ARG A 102 -26.54 -2.47 -28.35
C ARG A 102 -27.32 -3.73 -28.04
N ALA A 103 -27.16 -4.28 -26.83
CA ALA A 103 -27.93 -5.44 -26.39
C ALA A 103 -29.44 -5.18 -26.47
N ASN A 104 -29.91 -3.99 -26.07
CA ASN A 104 -31.32 -3.62 -26.20
C ASN A 104 -31.80 -3.50 -27.65
N ALA A 105 -30.94 -3.06 -28.58
CA ALA A 105 -31.25 -3.05 -30.00
C ALA A 105 -31.46 -4.47 -30.53
N ASP A 106 -30.58 -5.41 -30.15
CA ASP A 106 -30.69 -6.82 -30.54
C ASP A 106 -31.94 -7.48 -29.94
N LEU A 107 -32.21 -7.26 -28.64
CA LEU A 107 -33.42 -7.73 -27.97
C LEU A 107 -34.68 -7.21 -28.67
N LYS A 108 -34.69 -5.93 -29.08
CA LYS A 108 -35.81 -5.33 -29.80
C LYS A 108 -35.98 -5.93 -31.20
N ALA A 109 -34.89 -6.16 -31.93
CA ALA A 109 -34.94 -6.82 -33.24
C ALA A 109 -35.50 -8.26 -33.13
N ASN A 110 -35.06 -9.01 -32.12
CA ASN A 110 -35.56 -10.36 -31.83
C ASN A 110 -37.05 -10.35 -31.45
N ALA A 111 -37.47 -9.40 -30.61
CA ALA A 111 -38.88 -9.24 -30.26
C ALA A 111 -39.73 -8.90 -31.49
N GLN A 112 -39.26 -8.00 -32.36
CA GLN A 112 -39.94 -7.65 -33.60
C GLN A 112 -40.01 -8.82 -34.59
N SER A 113 -38.98 -9.69 -34.63
CA SER A 113 -39.01 -10.91 -35.45
C SER A 113 -40.13 -11.85 -35.00
N LEU A 114 -40.30 -12.03 -33.69
CA LEU A 114 -41.42 -12.79 -33.13
C LEU A 114 -42.76 -12.13 -33.44
N GLU A 115 -42.88 -10.81 -33.28
CA GLU A 115 -44.11 -10.08 -33.62
C GLU A 115 -44.47 -10.24 -35.11
N ARG A 116 -43.49 -10.18 -36.02
CA ARG A 116 -43.71 -10.41 -37.46
C ARG A 116 -44.16 -11.84 -37.76
N LYS A 117 -43.62 -12.84 -37.08
CA LYS A 117 -44.03 -14.26 -37.22
C LYS A 117 -45.53 -14.46 -36.95
N TYR A 118 -46.08 -13.71 -36.01
CA TYR A 118 -47.48 -13.84 -35.57
C TYR A 118 -48.42 -12.76 -36.13
N GLY A 119 -47.88 -11.71 -36.75
CA GLY A 119 -48.66 -10.62 -37.34
C GLY A 119 -49.56 -9.92 -36.32
N THR A 120 -50.86 -9.86 -36.61
CA THR A 120 -51.87 -9.27 -35.72
C THR A 120 -52.37 -10.23 -34.64
N THR A 121 -51.86 -11.46 -34.59
CA THR A 121 -52.29 -12.46 -33.62
C THR A 121 -51.91 -12.01 -32.21
N PRO A 122 -52.86 -11.89 -31.27
CA PRO A 122 -52.57 -11.49 -29.90
C PRO A 122 -51.57 -12.44 -29.23
N ILE A 123 -50.62 -11.90 -28.44
CA ILE A 123 -49.57 -12.67 -27.74
C ILE A 123 -50.12 -13.86 -26.93
N ARG A 124 -51.32 -13.73 -26.35
CA ARG A 124 -52.01 -14.81 -25.61
C ARG A 124 -52.39 -16.03 -26.45
N ARG A 125 -52.35 -15.92 -27.78
CA ARG A 125 -52.61 -17.00 -28.75
C ARG A 125 -51.34 -17.55 -29.39
N TRP A 126 -50.18 -16.97 -29.10
CA TRP A 126 -48.90 -17.52 -29.54
C TRP A 126 -48.65 -18.85 -28.84
N ASN A 127 -47.82 -19.72 -29.44
CA ASN A 127 -47.41 -20.94 -28.76
C ASN A 127 -46.68 -20.60 -27.44
N ALA A 128 -46.64 -21.55 -26.50
CA ALA A 128 -46.11 -21.30 -25.16
C ALA A 128 -44.61 -20.91 -25.19
N ALA A 129 -43.82 -21.52 -26.08
CA ALA A 129 -42.39 -21.27 -26.20
C ALA A 129 -42.10 -19.82 -26.65
N ASP A 130 -42.70 -19.38 -27.74
CA ASP A 130 -42.49 -18.04 -28.31
C ASP A 130 -43.05 -16.94 -27.39
N ARG A 131 -44.17 -17.22 -26.70
CA ARG A 131 -44.71 -16.31 -25.68
C ARG A 131 -43.74 -16.13 -24.52
N ASN A 132 -43.14 -17.23 -24.04
CA ASN A 132 -42.16 -17.18 -22.96
C ASN A 132 -40.89 -16.48 -23.40
N ALA A 133 -40.39 -16.77 -24.61
CA ALA A 133 -39.25 -16.08 -25.20
C ALA A 133 -39.49 -14.56 -25.27
N TYR A 134 -40.65 -14.13 -25.78
CA TYR A 134 -41.01 -12.71 -25.86
C TYR A 134 -41.06 -12.03 -24.49
N LYS A 135 -41.65 -12.69 -23.48
CA LYS A 135 -41.65 -12.18 -22.10
C LYS A 135 -40.23 -12.04 -21.54
N THR A 136 -39.36 -13.02 -21.80
CA THR A 136 -37.96 -12.96 -21.38
C THR A 136 -37.23 -11.79 -22.03
N LEU A 137 -37.40 -11.59 -23.34
CA LEU A 137 -36.83 -10.44 -24.05
C LEU A 137 -37.33 -9.10 -23.47
N GLN A 138 -38.63 -8.98 -23.18
CA GLN A 138 -39.18 -7.78 -22.54
C GLN A 138 -38.65 -7.55 -21.12
N ASN A 139 -38.50 -8.60 -20.32
CA ASN A 139 -37.95 -8.50 -18.97
C ASN A 139 -36.48 -8.08 -19.00
N GLN A 140 -35.68 -8.65 -19.90
CA GLN A 140 -34.28 -8.26 -20.11
C GLN A 140 -34.16 -6.81 -20.57
N PHE A 141 -35.02 -6.37 -21.49
CA PHE A 141 -35.05 -4.98 -21.94
C PHE A 141 -35.33 -4.00 -20.78
N LYS A 142 -36.31 -4.30 -19.93
CA LYS A 142 -36.64 -3.48 -18.74
C LYS A 142 -35.49 -3.47 -17.73
N ALA A 143 -34.85 -4.62 -17.49
CA ALA A 143 -33.70 -4.72 -16.60
C ALA A 143 -32.53 -3.87 -17.11
N ASN A 144 -32.17 -4.02 -18.38
CA ASN A 144 -31.11 -3.21 -19.02
C ASN A 144 -31.41 -1.72 -18.94
N ARG A 145 -32.66 -1.31 -19.17
CA ARG A 145 -33.06 0.10 -19.07
C ARG A 145 -32.91 0.66 -17.66
N THR A 146 -33.33 -0.10 -16.65
CA THR A 146 -33.15 0.27 -15.24
C THR A 146 -31.67 0.44 -14.89
N THR A 147 -30.82 -0.45 -15.39
CA THR A 147 -29.36 -0.34 -15.23
C THR A 147 -28.79 0.90 -15.92
N ILE A 148 -29.25 1.20 -17.15
CA ILE A 148 -28.84 2.43 -17.86
C ILE A 148 -29.23 3.67 -17.03
N ASP A 149 -30.46 3.74 -16.53
CA ASP A 149 -30.93 4.90 -15.74
C ASP A 149 -30.09 5.09 -14.47
N ARG A 150 -29.68 3.99 -13.81
CA ARG A 150 -28.74 4.03 -12.68
C ARG A 150 -27.37 4.56 -13.09
N LEU A 151 -26.78 4.04 -14.17
CA LEU A 151 -25.47 4.48 -14.67
C LEU A 151 -25.49 5.97 -15.06
N VAL A 152 -26.59 6.46 -15.63
CA VAL A 152 -26.77 7.89 -15.90
C VAL A 152 -26.81 8.71 -14.61
N GLY A 153 -27.41 8.19 -13.55
CA GLY A 153 -27.35 8.79 -12.21
C GLY A 153 -25.93 8.88 -11.65
N GLU A 154 -25.17 7.79 -11.76
CA GLU A 154 -23.76 7.72 -11.33
C GLU A 154 -22.89 8.72 -12.10
N ILE A 155 -23.07 8.83 -13.43
CA ILE A 155 -22.37 9.83 -14.26
C ILE A 155 -22.70 11.25 -13.80
N LYS A 156 -23.96 11.56 -13.48
CA LYS A 156 -24.35 12.89 -13.00
C LYS A 156 -23.68 13.22 -11.67
N GLN A 157 -23.60 12.27 -10.75
CA GLN A 157 -22.92 12.45 -9.47
C GLN A 157 -21.41 12.67 -9.68
N ALA A 158 -20.74 11.84 -10.47
CA ALA A 158 -19.32 12.03 -10.79
C ALA A 158 -19.05 13.39 -11.44
N ARG A 159 -19.85 13.80 -12.43
CA ARG A 159 -19.74 15.12 -13.07
C ARG A 159 -19.96 16.28 -12.12
N SER A 160 -20.79 16.12 -11.08
CA SER A 160 -21.01 17.17 -10.08
C SER A 160 -19.84 17.36 -9.12
N ARG A 161 -18.97 16.35 -8.99
CA ARG A 161 -17.74 16.40 -8.18
C ARG A 161 -16.55 16.94 -8.99
N LEU A 162 -16.59 16.79 -10.31
CA LEU A 162 -15.53 17.31 -11.17
C LEU A 162 -15.43 18.84 -11.09
N PRO A 163 -14.20 19.38 -10.96
CA PRO A 163 -13.97 20.82 -11.01
C PRO A 163 -14.32 21.38 -12.39
N LYS A 164 -14.54 22.71 -12.45
CA LYS A 164 -14.76 23.39 -13.73
C LYS A 164 -13.52 23.28 -14.61
N PRO A 165 -13.66 23.37 -15.95
CA PRO A 165 -12.53 23.22 -16.87
C PRO A 165 -11.33 24.14 -16.57
N GLN A 166 -11.58 25.38 -16.13
CA GLN A 166 -10.51 26.32 -15.76
C GLN A 166 -9.76 25.88 -14.50
N ASP A 167 -10.48 25.46 -13.46
CA ASP A 167 -9.90 24.98 -12.21
C ASP A 167 -9.14 23.66 -12.42
N ARG A 168 -9.68 22.78 -13.26
CA ARG A 168 -9.01 21.54 -13.66
C ARG A 168 -7.65 21.81 -14.28
N LYS A 169 -7.58 22.72 -15.25
CA LYS A 169 -6.32 23.08 -15.92
C LYS A 169 -5.30 23.61 -14.90
N ARG A 170 -5.75 24.43 -13.96
CA ARG A 170 -4.90 24.94 -12.87
C ARG A 170 -4.38 23.82 -11.96
N ILE A 171 -5.23 22.86 -11.60
CA ILE A 171 -4.82 21.69 -10.78
C ILE A 171 -3.77 20.86 -11.52
N GLU A 172 -3.93 20.65 -12.84
CA GLU A 172 -2.98 19.89 -13.66
C GLU A 172 -1.63 20.63 -13.83
N GLU A 173 -1.67 21.95 -14.04
CA GLU A 173 -0.47 22.80 -14.06
C GLU A 173 0.25 22.79 -12.71
N GLU A 174 -0.49 22.91 -11.60
CA GLU A 174 0.05 22.84 -10.24
C GLU A 174 0.67 21.47 -9.93
N PHE A 175 -0.04 20.38 -10.26
CA PHE A 175 0.46 19.01 -10.12
C PHE A 175 1.77 18.82 -10.87
N THR A 176 1.85 19.27 -12.12
CA THR A 176 3.06 19.15 -12.95
C THR A 176 4.24 19.92 -12.35
N ARG A 177 3.98 21.14 -11.87
CA ARG A 177 4.99 21.98 -11.21
C ARG A 177 5.52 21.33 -9.93
N GLN A 178 4.62 20.91 -9.05
CA GLN A 178 4.98 20.30 -7.77
C GLN A 178 5.66 18.94 -7.94
N ARG A 179 5.22 18.14 -8.92
CA ARG A 179 5.85 16.87 -9.27
C ARG A 179 7.34 17.03 -9.58
N SER A 180 7.69 18.06 -10.33
CA SER A 180 9.08 18.33 -10.71
C SER A 180 9.94 18.73 -9.51
N SER A 181 9.43 19.62 -8.64
CA SER A 181 10.14 20.04 -7.41
C SER A 181 10.30 18.87 -6.42
N CYS A 182 9.19 18.18 -6.16
CA CYS A 182 9.16 17.07 -5.21
C CYS A 182 10.08 15.93 -5.65
N ARG A 183 10.21 15.66 -6.96
CA ARG A 183 11.16 14.65 -7.45
C ARG A 183 12.60 14.92 -7.02
N MET A 184 13.08 16.16 -7.16
CA MET A 184 14.46 16.49 -6.76
C MET A 184 14.63 16.34 -5.24
N SER A 185 13.64 16.79 -4.47
CA SER A 185 13.64 16.66 -3.02
C SER A 185 13.61 15.19 -2.57
N VAL A 186 12.79 14.36 -3.20
CA VAL A 186 12.74 12.91 -2.97
C VAL A 186 14.06 12.24 -3.30
N GLU A 187 14.68 12.54 -4.46
CA GLU A 187 15.99 11.97 -4.84
C GLU A 187 17.08 12.33 -3.81
N ARG A 188 17.12 13.59 -3.35
CA ARG A 188 18.05 14.04 -2.29
C ARG A 188 17.79 13.35 -0.96
N LEU A 189 16.53 13.24 -0.53
CA LEU A 189 16.16 12.61 0.73
C LEU A 189 16.43 11.11 0.71
N SER A 190 16.12 10.43 -0.40
CA SER A 190 16.44 9.02 -0.63
C SER A 190 17.92 8.75 -0.42
N GLY A 191 18.81 9.59 -0.96
CA GLY A 191 20.26 9.45 -0.77
C GLY A 191 20.73 9.56 0.68
N LEU A 192 19.94 10.17 1.58
CA LEU A 192 20.27 10.31 3.01
C LEU A 192 19.56 9.25 3.87
N MET A 193 18.28 8.98 3.60
CA MET A 193 17.44 8.17 4.47
C MET A 193 17.52 6.67 4.18
N GLU A 194 17.67 6.26 2.91
CA GLU A 194 17.74 4.83 2.58
C GLU A 194 18.97 4.12 3.12
N PRO A 195 20.19 4.70 3.05
CA PRO A 195 21.36 4.09 3.66
C PRO A 195 21.21 3.92 5.18
N LEU A 196 20.56 4.89 5.86
CA LEU A 196 20.28 4.80 7.29
C LEU A 196 19.24 3.71 7.60
N ALA A 197 18.16 3.64 6.82
CA ALA A 197 17.14 2.60 6.98
C ALA A 197 17.72 1.20 6.75
N LEU A 198 18.57 1.04 5.74
CA LEU A 198 19.29 -0.21 5.48
C LEU A 198 20.21 -0.57 6.66
N ARG A 199 20.98 0.39 7.15
CA ARG A 199 21.90 0.17 8.27
C ARG A 199 21.16 -0.16 9.57
N TYR A 200 19.99 0.42 9.82
CA TYR A 200 19.13 -0.01 10.92
C TYR A 200 18.69 -1.46 10.76
N ARG A 201 18.28 -1.89 9.57
CA ARG A 201 17.91 -3.28 9.28
C ARG A 201 19.08 -4.23 9.52
N ASP A 202 20.29 -3.84 9.13
CA ASP A 202 21.49 -4.65 9.30
C ASP A 202 21.88 -4.77 10.78
N LEU A 203 21.79 -3.67 11.55
CA LEU A 203 22.01 -3.70 13.00
C LEU A 203 20.93 -4.49 13.74
N GLU A 204 19.69 -4.43 13.27
CA GLU A 204 18.61 -5.29 13.74
C GLU A 204 18.82 -6.76 13.33
N ALA A 205 19.69 -7.09 12.38
CA ALA A 205 20.05 -8.47 12.07
C ALA A 205 21.28 -8.94 12.87
N ASP A 206 22.14 -8.02 13.31
CA ASP A 206 23.38 -8.30 14.03
C ASP A 206 23.12 -8.92 15.42
N ARG A 207 23.70 -10.10 15.63
CA ARG A 207 23.56 -10.86 16.87
C ARG A 207 24.27 -10.21 18.05
N GLU A 208 25.45 -9.63 17.84
CA GLU A 208 26.21 -8.98 18.92
C GLU A 208 25.49 -7.75 19.43
N VAL A 209 24.91 -6.95 18.51
CA VAL A 209 24.11 -5.76 18.86
C VAL A 209 22.86 -6.15 19.63
N LYS A 210 22.13 -7.19 19.18
CA LYS A 210 20.96 -7.71 19.90
C LYS A 210 21.32 -8.21 21.29
N ASP A 211 22.36 -9.03 21.39
CA ASP A 211 22.79 -9.62 22.66
C ASP A 211 23.23 -8.51 23.64
N ALA A 212 23.91 -7.47 23.17
CA ALA A 212 24.28 -6.31 23.98
C ALA A 212 23.06 -5.55 24.53
N VAL A 213 22.05 -5.28 23.70
CA VAL A 213 20.81 -4.61 24.14
C VAL A 213 20.03 -5.49 25.14
N ILE A 214 19.96 -6.80 24.92
CA ILE A 214 19.30 -7.74 25.85
C ILE A 214 20.03 -7.76 27.20
N ARG A 215 21.37 -7.82 27.19
CA ARG A 215 22.19 -7.81 28.42
C ARG A 215 22.03 -6.49 29.17
N LEU A 216 22.07 -5.35 28.49
CA LEU A 216 21.80 -4.04 29.10
C LEU A 216 20.43 -3.99 29.79
N ASN A 217 19.41 -4.57 29.16
CA ASN A 217 18.06 -4.68 29.75
C ASN A 217 18.03 -5.62 30.97
N ALA A 218 18.76 -6.73 30.92
CA ALA A 218 18.85 -7.70 32.01
C ALA A 218 19.59 -7.14 33.24
N LEU A 219 20.54 -6.22 33.03
CA LEU A 219 21.28 -5.51 34.09
C LEU A 219 20.44 -4.44 34.81
N GLY A 220 19.17 -4.22 34.41
CA GLY A 220 18.20 -3.46 35.20
C GLY A 220 18.25 -1.94 35.02
N GLU A 221 19.01 -1.41 34.06
CA GLU A 221 19.08 0.04 33.83
C GLU A 221 17.87 0.62 33.05
N GLY A 222 16.93 -0.23 32.64
CA GLY A 222 15.67 0.15 31.99
C GLY A 222 15.50 -0.50 30.61
N PRO A 223 14.32 -0.35 29.98
CA PRO A 223 14.03 -0.96 28.68
C PRO A 223 14.66 -0.13 27.55
N TYR A 224 15.88 -0.46 27.19
CA TYR A 224 16.57 0.04 26.02
C TYR A 224 16.03 -0.58 24.73
N ARG A 225 16.05 0.23 23.67
CA ARG A 225 15.61 -0.19 22.34
C ARG A 225 16.62 0.25 21.28
N LEU A 226 16.80 -0.61 20.29
CA LEU A 226 17.41 -0.27 19.01
C LEU A 226 16.29 0.08 18.04
N GLY A 227 16.46 1.14 17.27
CA GLY A 227 15.56 1.48 16.19
C GLY A 227 15.61 2.96 15.84
N PRO A 228 15.04 3.36 14.69
CA PRO A 228 15.04 4.75 14.28
C PRO A 228 14.24 5.63 15.24
N SER A 229 14.60 6.91 15.30
CA SER A 229 13.81 7.87 16.06
C SER A 229 12.41 8.05 15.45
N LYS A 230 11.44 8.46 16.26
CA LYS A 230 10.09 8.79 15.77
C LYS A 230 10.10 9.80 14.63
N GLY A 231 11.01 10.78 14.68
CA GLY A 231 11.16 11.80 13.64
C GLY A 231 11.60 11.17 12.31
N PHE A 232 12.59 10.29 12.35
CA PHE A 232 13.04 9.55 11.18
C PHE A 232 11.96 8.62 10.63
N THR A 233 11.27 7.86 11.48
CA THR A 233 10.18 6.96 11.03
C THR A 233 9.08 7.72 10.29
N VAL A 234 8.64 8.86 10.82
CA VAL A 234 7.61 9.69 10.17
C VAL A 234 8.13 10.25 8.85
N ALA A 235 9.33 10.83 8.84
CA ALA A 235 9.96 11.38 7.64
C ALA A 235 10.15 10.32 6.55
N PHE A 236 10.62 9.13 6.91
CA PHE A 236 10.84 8.04 5.97
C PHE A 236 9.53 7.50 5.40
N SER A 237 8.48 7.37 6.22
CA SER A 237 7.15 6.97 5.75
C SER A 237 6.61 7.96 4.70
N ARG A 238 6.76 9.26 4.96
CA ARG A 238 6.32 10.32 4.03
C ARG A 238 7.13 10.35 2.75
N LEU A 239 8.44 10.11 2.84
CA LEU A 239 9.30 9.92 1.68
C LEU A 239 8.82 8.74 0.82
N GLN A 240 8.49 7.61 1.43
CA GLN A 240 7.98 6.44 0.71
C GLN A 240 6.62 6.70 0.04
N GLU A 241 5.70 7.38 0.74
CA GLU A 241 4.44 7.84 0.15
C GLU A 241 4.69 8.73 -1.09
N ALA A 242 5.61 9.69 -0.98
CA ALA A 242 5.97 10.58 -2.08
C ALA A 242 6.62 9.84 -3.27
N ARG A 243 7.50 8.86 -3.01
CA ARG A 243 8.10 8.00 -4.05
C ARG A 243 7.03 7.22 -4.82
N GLN A 244 6.13 6.57 -4.10
CA GLN A 244 5.03 5.82 -4.70
C GLN A 244 4.14 6.72 -5.56
N ALA A 245 3.79 7.89 -5.03
CA ALA A 245 3.02 8.93 -5.71
C ALA A 245 3.73 9.46 -6.99
N LEU A 246 5.07 9.49 -7.00
CA LEU A 246 5.86 9.84 -8.19
C LEU A 246 6.01 8.71 -9.20
N GLY A 247 5.63 7.48 -8.84
CA GLY A 247 5.91 6.27 -9.63
C GLY A 247 7.40 5.87 -9.60
N LEU A 248 8.14 6.30 -8.58
CA LEU A 248 9.52 5.89 -8.35
C LEU A 248 9.48 4.61 -7.50
N SER A 249 9.65 3.45 -8.15
CA SER A 249 9.75 2.15 -7.47
C SER A 249 10.84 2.18 -6.40
N GLU A 250 10.70 1.37 -5.33
CA GLU A 250 11.82 1.04 -4.44
C GLU A 250 13.04 0.61 -5.29
N PRO A 251 14.27 1.01 -4.93
CA PRO A 251 15.43 0.48 -5.62
C PRO A 251 15.41 -1.03 -5.40
N GLU A 252 15.40 -1.81 -6.47
CA GLU A 252 15.56 -3.26 -6.34
C GLU A 252 16.85 -3.51 -5.53
N PRO A 253 16.80 -4.37 -4.50
CA PRO A 253 18.02 -4.75 -3.82
C PRO A 253 18.98 -5.31 -4.87
N GLU A 254 20.16 -4.70 -5.00
CA GLU A 254 21.18 -5.21 -5.92
C GLU A 254 21.37 -6.70 -5.65
N PRO A 255 21.30 -7.57 -6.68
CA PRO A 255 21.54 -8.98 -6.48
C PRO A 255 22.95 -9.14 -5.91
N GLU A 256 23.06 -9.75 -4.73
CA GLU A 256 24.33 -10.16 -4.14
C GLU A 256 25.16 -10.83 -5.24
N ALA A 257 26.32 -10.23 -5.56
CA ALA A 257 27.21 -10.74 -6.57
C ALA A 257 27.49 -12.22 -6.26
N GLU A 258 27.05 -13.12 -7.15
CA GLU A 258 27.28 -14.55 -7.00
C GLU A 258 28.78 -14.76 -6.76
N PRO A 259 29.18 -15.49 -5.70
CA PRO A 259 30.58 -15.80 -5.50
C PRO A 259 31.10 -16.57 -6.72
N PRO A 260 32.30 -16.25 -7.23
CA PRO A 260 32.78 -16.78 -8.50
C PRO A 260 32.72 -18.31 -8.49
N GLY A 261 31.88 -18.83 -9.39
CA GLY A 261 31.59 -20.24 -9.53
C GLY A 261 32.87 -21.07 -9.62
N ARG A 262 33.01 -22.04 -8.71
CA ARG A 262 34.08 -23.04 -8.76
C ARG A 262 33.99 -23.77 -10.10
N LEU A 263 35.05 -23.63 -10.90
CA LEU A 263 35.32 -24.39 -12.11
C LEU A 263 35.01 -25.87 -11.87
N ARG A 264 33.92 -26.35 -12.49
CA ARG A 264 33.53 -27.75 -12.49
C ARG A 264 34.55 -28.50 -13.34
N ARG A 265 35.52 -29.14 -12.67
CA ARG A 265 36.51 -30.01 -13.32
C ARG A 265 35.77 -31.07 -14.14
N GLY A 266 36.08 -31.09 -15.44
CA GLY A 266 35.64 -32.11 -16.36
C GLY A 266 36.01 -33.50 -15.83
N ARG A 267 35.04 -34.40 -15.82
CA ARG A 267 35.29 -35.84 -15.86
C ARG A 267 34.95 -36.31 -17.25
N GLY A 268 36.00 -36.47 -18.06
CA GLY A 268 35.94 -37.35 -19.21
C GLY A 268 35.72 -38.80 -18.77
N ARG A 269 34.99 -39.53 -19.60
CA ARG A 269 34.86 -40.98 -19.78
C ARG A 269 33.72 -41.13 -20.80
N GLY A 270 33.82 -41.86 -21.89
CA GLY A 270 34.80 -42.79 -22.44
C GLY A 270 34.11 -43.43 -23.63
#